data_AF-A0AAD7CI93-F1
#
_entry.id   AF-A0AAD7CI93-F1
#
_cell.length_a   1.000
_cell.length_b   1.000
_cell.length_c   1.000
_cell.angle_alpha   90.00
_cell.angle_beta   90.00
_cell.angle_gamma   90.00
#
_symmetry.space_group_name_H-M   'P 1'
#
loop_
_entity.id
_entity.type
_entity.pdbx_description
1 polymer ?
#
loop_
_entity_poly.entity_id
_entity_poly.type
_entity_poly.pdbx_seq_one_letter_code
_entity_poly.pdbx_strand_id
1 'polypeptide(L)'
;ELQTAPILDAIQKAKTELARVEAAIANLTAQRAGLDDFIQSHTTVVGLRCFPNELLAEIFLRCVDYRSYFDPLTNGPWIVARVCRRWRNVALSCPGLW
;
A
#
# COMPACT_ATOMS: atom_id res chain seq x y z
N GLU A 1 14.13 59.41 -16.94
CA GLU A 1 14.13 58.02 -17.46
C GLU A 1 15.24 57.11 -16.91
N LEU A 2 16.16 57.59 -16.05
CA LEU A 2 17.33 56.81 -15.59
C LEU A 2 17.12 55.92 -14.34
N GLN A 3 15.95 55.95 -13.69
CA GLN A 3 15.70 55.23 -12.42
C GLN A 3 14.96 53.89 -12.56
N THR A 4 14.44 53.57 -13.75
CA THR A 4 13.59 52.38 -13.97
C THR A 4 14.38 51.11 -14.28
N ALA A 5 15.59 51.23 -14.83
CA ALA A 5 16.46 50.10 -15.17
C ALA A 5 16.84 49.19 -13.98
N PRO A 6 17.26 49.69 -12.80
CA PRO A 6 17.61 48.82 -11.67
C PRO A 6 16.39 48.09 -11.07
N ILE A 7 15.21 48.71 -11.14
CA ILE A 7 13.95 48.09 -10.67
C ILE A 7 13.55 46.95 -11.60
N LEU A 8 13.72 47.13 -12.91
CA LEU A 8 13.43 46.09 -13.91
C LEU A 8 14.34 44.86 -13.73
N ASP A 9 15.62 45.07 -13.46
CA ASP A 9 16.58 43.98 -13.19
C ASP A 9 16.23 43.21 -11.91
N ALA A 10 15.86 43.92 -10.84
CA ALA A 10 15.42 43.29 -9.59
C ALA A 10 14.14 42.44 -9.78
N ILE A 11 13.17 42.93 -10.57
CA ILE A 11 11.97 42.17 -10.92
C ILE A 11 12.33 40.94 -11.75
N GLN A 12 13.23 41.08 -12.72
CA GLN A 12 13.65 39.98 -13.56
C GLN A 12 14.35 38.89 -12.73
N LYS A 13 15.22 39.28 -11.81
CA LYS A 13 15.89 38.38 -10.88
C LYS A 13 14.89 37.66 -9.96
N ALA A 14 13.90 38.37 -9.43
CA ALA A 14 12.86 37.76 -8.61
C ALA A 14 12.02 36.74 -9.40
N LYS A 15 11.70 37.04 -10.67
CA LYS A 15 11.01 36.09 -11.57
C LYS A 15 11.83 34.83 -11.85
N THR A 16 13.13 34.97 -12.07
CA THR A 16 14.00 33.81 -12.31
C THR A 16 14.11 32.92 -11.06
N GLU A 17 14.18 33.52 -9.87
CA GLU A 17 14.18 32.76 -8.62
C GLU A 17 12.83 32.08 -8.37
N LEU A 18 11.72 32.75 -8.66
CA LEU A 18 10.39 32.14 -8.57
C LEU A 18 10.29 30.90 -9.48
N ALA A 19 10.67 31.04 -10.75
CA ALA A 19 10.66 29.93 -11.71
C ALA A 19 11.58 28.78 -11.25
N ARG A 20 12.73 29.08 -10.66
CA ARG A 20 13.65 28.07 -10.11
C ARG A 20 13.01 27.30 -8.95
N VAL A 21 12.36 28.01 -8.03
CA VAL A 21 11.70 27.40 -6.87
C VAL A 21 10.49 26.57 -7.30
N GLU A 22 9.69 27.06 -8.25
CA GLU A 22 8.56 26.31 -8.82
C GLU A 22 9.01 25.01 -9.49
N ALA A 23 10.11 25.05 -10.26
CA ALA A 23 10.70 23.85 -10.85
C ALA A 23 11.19 22.86 -9.78
N ALA A 24 11.79 23.35 -8.69
CA ALA A 24 12.21 22.51 -7.58
C ALA A 24 11.02 21.86 -6.86
N ILE A 25 9.93 22.61 -6.64
CA ILE A 25 8.69 22.09 -6.07
C ILE A 25 8.12 21.00 -6.98
N ALA A 26 8.03 21.25 -8.29
CA ALA A 26 7.51 20.28 -9.25
C ALA A 26 8.32 18.97 -9.28
N ASN A 27 9.64 19.05 -9.16
CA ASN A 27 10.49 17.86 -9.10
C ASN A 27 10.27 17.09 -7.78
N LEU A 28 10.24 17.79 -6.64
CA LEU A 28 10.03 17.16 -5.34
C LEU A 28 8.63 16.55 -5.21
N THR A 29 7.60 17.17 -5.78
CA THR A 29 6.24 16.59 -5.80
C THR A 29 6.18 15.35 -6.68
N ALA A 30 6.87 15.33 -7.83
CA ALA A 30 6.98 14.12 -8.65
C ALA A 30 7.72 12.99 -7.93
N GLN A 31 8.82 13.29 -7.22
CA GLN A 31 9.53 12.30 -6.40
C GLN A 31 8.66 11.75 -5.27
N ARG A 32 7.91 12.63 -4.58
CA ARG A 32 6.97 12.24 -3.53
C ARG A 32 5.89 11.32 -4.08
N ALA A 33 5.30 11.63 -5.23
CA ALA A 33 4.28 10.79 -5.85
C ALA A 33 4.81 9.38 -6.12
N GLY A 34 6.03 9.26 -6.66
CA GLY A 34 6.66 7.95 -6.89
C GLY A 34 6.91 7.15 -5.60
N LEU A 35 7.26 7.83 -4.49
CA LEU A 35 7.40 7.18 -3.19
C LEU A 35 6.05 6.79 -2.58
N ASP A 36 5.01 7.61 -2.74
CA ASP A 36 3.66 7.31 -2.28
C ASP A 36 3.10 6.08 -3.01
N ASP A 37 3.34 5.94 -4.32
CA ASP A 37 2.99 4.74 -5.11
C ASP A 37 3.74 3.49 -4.60
N PHE A 38 5.02 3.65 -4.26
CA PHE A 38 5.80 2.57 -3.65
C PHE A 38 5.22 2.18 -2.28
N ILE A 39 4.88 3.13 -1.42
CA ILE A 39 4.28 2.85 -0.11
C ILE A 39 2.93 2.17 -0.28
N GLN A 40 2.05 2.66 -1.17
CA GLN A 40 0.73 2.08 -1.40
C GLN A 40 0.82 0.62 -1.88
N SER A 41 1.70 0.32 -2.82
CA SER A 41 1.90 -1.07 -3.30
C SER A 41 2.42 -2.01 -2.20
N HIS A 42 3.16 -1.51 -1.21
CA HIS A 42 3.70 -2.32 -0.12
C HIS A 42 2.80 -2.37 1.11
N THR A 43 1.93 -1.37 1.33
CA THR A 43 1.06 -1.28 2.51
C THR A 43 0.01 -2.39 2.54
N THR A 44 -0.57 -2.76 1.40
CA THR A 44 -1.50 -3.91 1.29
C THR A 44 -0.83 -5.22 1.70
N VAL A 45 0.43 -5.41 1.30
CA VAL A 45 1.22 -6.60 1.64
C VAL A 45 1.60 -6.62 3.12
N VAL A 46 1.95 -5.47 3.70
CA VAL A 46 2.28 -5.34 5.12
C VAL A 46 1.04 -5.50 6.00
N GLY A 47 -0.11 -4.91 5.64
CA GLY A 47 -1.37 -5.05 6.37
C GLY A 47 -1.81 -6.52 6.50
N LEU A 48 -1.68 -7.30 5.41
CA LEU A 48 -1.94 -8.74 5.44
C LEU A 48 -0.93 -9.51 6.30
N ARG A 49 0.32 -9.04 6.41
CA ARG A 49 1.36 -9.63 7.27
C ARG A 49 1.21 -9.28 8.75
N CYS A 50 0.64 -8.13 9.08
CA CYS A 50 0.42 -7.66 10.46
C CYS A 50 -0.95 -8.03 11.04
N PHE A 51 -1.85 -8.59 10.23
CA PHE A 51 -3.15 -9.05 10.72
C PHE A 51 -2.99 -10.08 11.86
N PRO A 52 -3.72 -10.01 12.98
CA PRO A 52 -3.63 -11.02 14.04
C PRO A 52 -4.06 -12.42 13.56
N ASN A 53 -3.43 -13.47 14.10
CA ASN A 53 -3.76 -14.84 13.70
C ASN A 53 -5.15 -15.26 14.18
N GLU A 54 -5.61 -14.72 15.30
CA GLU A 54 -6.91 -14.99 15.92
C GLU A 54 -8.05 -14.48 15.03
N LEU A 55 -7.91 -13.25 14.54
CA LEU A 55 -8.87 -12.67 13.59
C LEU A 55 -8.85 -13.41 12.26
N LEU A 56 -7.68 -13.89 11.83
CA LEU A 56 -7.56 -14.65 10.59
C LEU A 56 -8.30 -15.99 10.71
N ALA A 57 -8.16 -16.67 11.85
CA ALA A 57 -8.89 -17.89 12.16
C ALA A 57 -10.41 -17.66 12.20
N GLU A 58 -10.87 -16.58 12.82
CA GLU A 58 -12.31 -16.21 12.87
C GLU A 58 -12.88 -15.99 11.46
N ILE A 59 -12.14 -15.32 10.57
CA ILE A 59 -12.54 -15.16 9.17
C ILE A 59 -12.66 -16.53 8.50
N PHE A 60 -11.68 -17.41 8.70
CA PHE A 60 -11.69 -18.72 8.08
C PHE A 60 -12.91 -19.55 8.52
N LEU A 61 -13.24 -19.55 9.81
CA LEU A 61 -14.41 -20.25 10.37
C LEU A 61 -15.73 -19.77 9.78
N ARG A 62 -15.82 -18.51 9.35
CA ARG A 62 -17.03 -17.93 8.75
C ARG A 62 -17.10 -18.10 7.24
N CYS A 63 -15.94 -18.19 6.57
CA CYS A 63 -15.86 -18.17 5.11
C CYS A 63 -15.67 -19.55 4.48
N VAL A 64 -15.17 -20.53 5.22
CA VAL A 64 -15.03 -21.90 4.71
C VAL A 64 -16.39 -22.59 4.75
N ASP A 65 -16.89 -23.01 3.59
CA ASP A 65 -18.12 -23.80 3.53
C ASP A 65 -17.84 -25.25 3.95
N TYR A 66 -18.48 -25.65 5.05
CA TYR A 66 -18.39 -26.97 5.66
C TYR A 66 -19.28 -28.01 4.98
N ARG A 67 -20.13 -27.62 4.02
CA ARG A 67 -21.11 -28.53 3.41
C ARG A 67 -20.50 -29.54 2.45
N SER A 68 -19.23 -29.36 2.05
CA SER A 68 -18.57 -30.21 1.06
C SER A 68 -17.11 -30.51 1.43
N TYR A 69 -16.88 -31.09 2.60
CA TYR A 69 -15.53 -31.53 3.01
C TYR A 69 -14.87 -32.55 2.07
N PHE A 70 -15.68 -33.20 1.20
CA PHE A 70 -15.24 -34.28 0.33
C PHE A 70 -14.55 -33.81 -0.97
N ASP A 71 -14.50 -32.51 -1.26
CA ASP A 71 -13.70 -31.97 -2.36
C ASP A 71 -12.54 -31.09 -1.83
N PRO A 72 -11.34 -31.67 -1.66
CA PRO A 72 -10.15 -30.96 -1.19
C PRO A 72 -9.66 -29.86 -2.14
N LEU A 73 -10.14 -29.83 -3.38
CA LEU A 73 -9.70 -28.89 -4.40
C LEU A 73 -10.52 -27.60 -4.38
N THR A 74 -11.78 -27.66 -3.97
CA THR A 74 -12.71 -26.52 -4.05
C THR A 74 -13.35 -26.13 -2.71
N ASN A 75 -13.27 -26.99 -1.69
CA ASN A 75 -14.01 -26.80 -0.45
C ASN A 75 -13.16 -27.07 0.80
N GLY A 76 -13.71 -26.69 1.97
CA GLY A 76 -13.13 -26.98 3.28
C GLY A 76 -11.85 -26.17 3.61
N PRO A 77 -11.15 -26.55 4.69
CA PRO A 77 -10.01 -25.79 5.22
C PRO A 77 -8.83 -25.66 4.26
N TRP A 78 -8.76 -26.56 3.27
CA TRP A 78 -7.72 -26.63 2.28
C TRP A 78 -7.64 -25.35 1.42
N ILE A 79 -8.77 -24.67 1.18
CA ILE A 79 -8.80 -23.46 0.34
C ILE A 79 -7.93 -22.35 0.95
N VAL A 80 -8.04 -22.14 2.27
CA VAL A 80 -7.29 -21.09 2.96
C VAL A 80 -5.86 -21.54 3.26
N ALA A 81 -5.66 -22.83 3.52
CA ALA A 81 -4.33 -23.40 3.74
C ALA A 81 -3.42 -23.40 2.49
N ARG A 82 -3.97 -23.16 1.29
CA ARG A 82 -3.21 -23.08 0.02
C ARG A 82 -2.75 -21.67 -0.35
N VAL A 83 -3.30 -20.63 0.26
CA VAL A 83 -3.00 -19.21 -0.07
C VAL A 83 -1.53 -18.86 0.20
N CYS A 84 -1.05 -19.08 1.42
CA CYS A 84 0.36 -18.87 1.77
C CYS A 84 0.77 -19.69 3.01
N ARG A 85 2.08 -19.74 3.31
CA ARG A 85 2.61 -20.46 4.49
C ARG A 85 1.98 -19.99 5.80
N ARG A 86 1.73 -18.68 5.95
CA ARG A 86 1.14 -18.12 7.16
C ARG A 86 -0.31 -18.57 7.35
N TRP A 87 -1.13 -18.48 6.31
CA TRP A 87 -2.53 -18.92 6.35
C TRP A 87 -2.64 -20.42 6.65
N ARG A 88 -1.74 -21.23 6.10
CA ARG A 88 -1.63 -22.65 6.44
C ARG A 88 -1.37 -22.88 7.92
N ASN A 89 -0.38 -22.18 8.50
CA ASN A 89 -0.06 -22.33 9.91
C ASN A 89 -1.24 -21.94 10.80
N VAL A 90 -1.96 -20.88 10.45
CA VAL A 90 -3.17 -20.46 11.19
C VAL A 90 -4.29 -21.49 11.06
N ALA A 91 -4.58 -21.98 9.86
CA ALA A 91 -5.61 -23.00 9.62
C ALA A 91 -5.30 -24.32 10.37
N LEU A 92 -4.04 -24.75 10.40
CA LEU A 92 -3.62 -25.94 11.16
C LEU A 92 -3.69 -25.73 12.68
N SER A 93 -3.56 -24.49 13.15
CA SER A 93 -3.65 -24.14 14.57
C SER A 93 -5.08 -23.93 15.06
N CYS A 94 -6.08 -24.05 14.17
CA CYS A 94 -7.48 -23.83 14.49
C CYS A 94 -8.26 -25.16 14.33
N PRO A 95 -8.47 -25.92 15.41
CA PRO A 95 -9.16 -27.21 15.35
C PRO A 95 -10.59 -27.12 14.80
N GLY A 96 -11.30 -26.00 15.03
CA GLY A 96 -12.68 -25.81 14.55
C GLY A 96 -12.84 -25.65 13.04
N LEU A 97 -11.74 -25.60 12.28
CA LEU A 97 -11.81 -25.67 10.82
C LEU A 97 -12.01 -27.11 10.30
N TRP A 98 -11.49 -28.12 11.02
CA TRP A 98 -11.38 -29.51 10.55
C TRP A 98 -12.51 -30.38 11.10
#